data_AF-A0A966WL49-F1
#
_entry.id   AF-A0A966WL49-F1
#
_cell.length_a   1.000
_cell.length_b   1.000
_cell.length_c   1.000
_cell.angle_alpha   90.00
_cell.angle_beta   90.00
_cell.angle_gamma   90.00
#
_symmetry.space_group_name_H-M   'P 1'
#
loop_
_entity.id
_entity.type
_entity.pdbx_description
1 polymer ?
#
loop_
_entity_poly.entity_id
_entity_poly.type
_entity_poly.pdbx_seq_one_letter_code
_entity_poly.pdbx_strand_id
1 'polypeptide(L)'
;MVTPQNDAPISWQLTLRFEDRPNGDIAVLDANNQMEIARYQGEQGFVRGTLRTLSRERMRRGIGSAPAFELKGHTDGRLTLSDPATGIRIDLESFGPTNMSSFAQLQMHAKPSQNATQE
;
A
#
# COMPACT_ATOMS: atom_id res chain seq x y z
N MET A 1 3.71 22.81 -16.12
CA MET A 1 4.46 22.72 -14.86
C MET A 1 3.58 21.96 -13.88
N VAL A 2 3.80 20.66 -13.69
CA VAL A 2 3.19 19.91 -12.58
C VAL A 2 4.02 20.27 -11.37
N THR A 3 3.46 21.03 -10.43
CA THR A 3 4.05 21.17 -9.10
C THR A 3 4.29 19.77 -8.54
N PRO A 4 5.52 19.39 -8.14
CA PRO A 4 5.68 18.19 -7.35
C PRO A 4 4.78 18.38 -6.13
N GLN A 5 3.81 17.50 -5.96
CA GLN A 5 3.10 17.39 -4.70
C GLN A 5 4.20 17.29 -3.64
N ASN A 6 4.26 18.25 -2.71
CA ASN A 6 5.37 18.48 -1.78
C ASN A 6 5.42 17.39 -0.70
N ASP A 7 5.37 16.13 -1.13
CA ASP A 7 5.52 14.97 -0.30
C ASP A 7 6.96 14.94 0.22
N ALA A 8 7.10 14.73 1.53
CA ALA A 8 8.40 14.51 2.12
C ALA A 8 9.13 13.35 1.40
N PRO A 9 10.47 13.32 1.38
CA PRO A 9 11.21 12.25 0.74
C PRO A 9 10.73 10.86 1.19
N ILE A 10 10.65 9.91 0.26
CA ILE A 10 10.30 8.52 0.55
C ILE A 10 11.46 7.90 1.34
N SER A 11 11.18 7.48 2.56
CA SER A 11 12.14 6.79 3.44
C SER A 11 12.22 5.30 3.08
N TRP A 12 11.07 4.68 2.78
CA TRP A 12 10.98 3.28 2.40
C TRP A 12 9.80 3.02 1.48
N GLN A 13 9.91 1.95 0.70
CA GLN A 13 8.87 1.53 -0.25
C GLN A 13 8.76 0.02 -0.25
N LEU A 14 7.54 -0.46 -0.42
CA LEU A 14 7.24 -1.87 -0.55
C LEU A 14 6.24 -2.09 -1.68
N THR A 15 6.52 -3.10 -2.50
CA THR A 15 5.62 -3.55 -3.56
C THR A 15 4.79 -4.71 -3.04
N LEU A 16 3.48 -4.56 -3.02
CA LEU A 16 2.56 -5.47 -2.36
C LEU A 16 1.57 -6.08 -3.35
N ARG A 17 1.20 -7.33 -3.12
CA ARG A 17 0.02 -7.96 -3.71
C ARG A 17 -0.96 -8.26 -2.60
N PHE A 18 -2.23 -7.97 -2.87
CA PHE A 18 -3.31 -8.29 -1.94
C PHE A 18 -4.15 -9.41 -2.55
N GLU A 19 -4.35 -10.46 -1.77
CA GLU A 19 -5.19 -11.59 -2.14
C GLU A 19 -6.30 -11.78 -1.11
N ASP A 20 -7.55 -11.71 -1.56
CA ASP A 20 -8.70 -12.12 -0.77
C ASP A 20 -8.64 -13.63 -0.54
N ARG A 21 -8.64 -14.04 0.72
CA ARG A 21 -8.70 -15.44 1.14
C ARG A 21 -10.17 -15.87 1.31
N PRO A 22 -10.50 -17.16 1.10
CA PRO A 22 -11.88 -17.65 1.18
C PRO A 22 -12.52 -17.54 2.57
N ASN A 23 -11.70 -17.41 3.62
CA ASN A 23 -12.16 -17.15 4.99
C ASN A 23 -12.50 -15.67 5.24
N GLY A 24 -12.34 -14.79 4.25
CA GLY A 24 -12.61 -13.36 4.34
C GLY A 24 -11.40 -12.50 4.77
N ASP A 25 -10.26 -13.13 5.05
CA ASP A 25 -9.00 -12.45 5.32
C ASP A 25 -8.41 -11.86 4.04
N ILE A 26 -7.51 -10.89 4.20
CA ILE A 26 -6.68 -10.40 3.10
C ILE A 26 -5.23 -10.76 3.42
N ALA A 27 -4.62 -11.57 2.55
CA ALA A 27 -3.20 -11.82 2.59
C ALA A 27 -2.46 -10.69 1.88
N VAL A 28 -1.41 -10.19 2.53
CA VAL A 28 -0.47 -9.22 1.99
C VAL A 28 0.79 -9.98 1.62
N LEU A 29 1.08 -10.03 0.33
CA LEU A 29 2.26 -10.70 -0.20
C LEU A 29 3.25 -9.68 -0.72
N ASP A 30 4.54 -9.93 -0.51
CA ASP A 30 5.58 -9.18 -1.20
C ASP A 30 5.52 -9.51 -2.71
N ALA A 31 5.49 -8.48 -3.55
CA ALA A 31 5.34 -8.67 -4.99
C ALA A 31 6.58 -9.25 -5.67
N ASN A 32 7.76 -9.20 -5.03
CA ASN A 32 9.02 -9.69 -5.59
C ASN A 32 9.18 -11.19 -5.38
N ASN A 33 8.84 -11.71 -4.19
CA ASN A 33 9.02 -13.13 -3.85
C ASN A 33 7.71 -13.91 -3.61
N GLN A 34 6.55 -13.24 -3.69
CA GLN A 34 5.22 -13.82 -3.42
C GLN A 34 5.06 -14.43 -2.01
N MET A 35 5.88 -14.01 -1.05
CA MET A 35 5.79 -14.46 0.34
C MET A 35 4.75 -13.64 1.08
N GLU A 36 3.87 -14.31 1.82
CA GLU A 36 2.93 -13.65 2.73
C GLU A 36 3.72 -12.99 3.87
N ILE A 37 3.69 -11.66 3.93
CA ILE A 37 4.38 -10.87 4.95
C ILE A 37 3.42 -10.34 6.02
N ALA A 38 2.13 -10.28 5.70
CA ALA A 38 1.10 -9.94 6.67
C ALA A 38 -0.25 -10.53 6.26
N ARG A 39 -1.15 -10.60 7.25
CA ARG A 39 -2.52 -11.03 7.05
C ARG A 39 -3.46 -10.15 7.86
N TYR A 40 -4.47 -9.62 7.20
CA TYR A 40 -5.48 -8.77 7.80
C TYR A 40 -6.77 -9.55 7.99
N GLN A 41 -7.19 -9.70 9.25
CA GLN A 41 -8.34 -10.52 9.67
C GLN A 41 -9.46 -9.64 10.26
N GLY A 42 -10.71 -10.13 10.18
CA GLY A 42 -11.85 -9.74 11.02
C GLY A 42 -12.06 -8.24 11.27
N GLU A 43 -11.44 -7.71 12.34
CA GLU A 43 -11.62 -6.35 12.87
C GLU A 43 -10.95 -5.24 12.03
N GLN A 44 -10.06 -5.58 11.10
CA GLN A 44 -9.42 -4.59 10.22
C GLN A 44 -10.30 -4.22 9.02
N GLY A 45 -11.58 -3.92 9.29
CA GLY A 45 -12.60 -3.60 8.29
C GLY A 45 -12.22 -2.43 7.38
N PHE A 46 -11.46 -1.46 7.90
CA PHE A 46 -10.95 -0.34 7.11
C PHE A 46 -9.98 -0.77 6.01
N VAL A 47 -8.96 -1.56 6.37
CA VAL A 47 -7.97 -2.06 5.43
C VAL A 47 -8.67 -2.88 4.35
N ARG A 48 -9.59 -3.77 4.77
CA ARG A 48 -10.40 -4.57 3.86
C ARG A 48 -11.26 -3.73 2.93
N GLY A 49 -11.95 -2.72 3.44
CA GLY A 49 -12.78 -1.82 2.65
C GLY A 49 -11.98 -1.05 1.60
N THR A 50 -10.81 -0.54 1.99
CA THR A 50 -9.90 0.21 1.10
C THR A 50 -9.36 -0.67 -0.01
N LEU A 51 -8.80 -1.84 0.34
CA LEU A 51 -8.24 -2.79 -0.64
C LEU A 51 -9.31 -3.34 -1.58
N ARG A 52 -10.52 -3.65 -1.06
CA ARG A 52 -11.64 -4.08 -1.88
C ARG A 52 -12.11 -2.98 -2.84
N THR A 53 -12.03 -1.71 -2.45
CA THR A 53 -12.34 -0.59 -3.33
C THR A 53 -11.34 -0.48 -4.48
N LEU A 54 -10.04 -0.59 -4.19
CA LEU A 54 -8.98 -0.62 -5.20
C LEU A 54 -9.11 -1.82 -6.16
N SER A 55 -9.34 -3.01 -5.61
CA SER A 55 -9.54 -4.24 -6.38
C SER A 55 -10.76 -4.15 -7.29
N ARG A 56 -11.88 -3.60 -6.79
CA ARG A 56 -13.08 -3.34 -7.60
C ARG A 56 -12.81 -2.36 -8.74
N GLU A 57 -12.02 -1.31 -8.50
CA GLU A 57 -11.66 -0.37 -9.57
C GLU A 57 -10.81 -1.04 -10.66
N ARG A 58 -9.82 -1.84 -10.27
CA ARG A 58 -9.05 -2.65 -11.23
C ARG A 58 -9.96 -3.54 -12.07
N MET A 59 -10.88 -4.26 -11.42
CA MET A 59 -11.85 -5.12 -12.10
C MET A 59 -12.71 -4.33 -13.09
N ARG A 60 -13.17 -3.12 -12.73
CA ARG A 60 -13.93 -2.24 -13.64
C ARG A 60 -13.13 -1.83 -14.88
N ARG A 61 -11.80 -1.73 -14.76
CA ARG A 61 -10.88 -1.41 -15.87
C ARG A 61 -10.34 -2.65 -16.60
N GLY A 62 -10.82 -3.85 -16.27
CA GLY A 62 -10.31 -5.11 -16.85
C GLY A 62 -8.89 -5.46 -16.40
N ILE A 63 -8.41 -4.86 -15.31
CA ILE A 63 -7.09 -5.11 -14.74
C ILE A 63 -7.22 -6.21 -13.68
N GLY A 64 -6.47 -7.30 -13.83
CA GLY A 64 -6.44 -8.39 -12.85
C GLY A 64 -5.66 -8.04 -11.58
N SER A 65 -5.50 -9.02 -10.68
CA SER A 65 -4.73 -8.85 -9.43
C SER A 65 -3.21 -8.93 -9.61
N ALA A 66 -2.72 -9.12 -10.84
CA ALA A 66 -1.30 -9.28 -11.14
C ALA A 66 -0.43 -8.02 -10.86
N PRO A 67 -0.88 -6.78 -11.13
CA PRO A 67 -0.07 -5.60 -10.85
C PRO A 67 0.14 -5.42 -9.34
N ALA A 68 1.36 -5.07 -8.95
CA ALA A 68 1.66 -4.74 -7.56
C ALA A 68 1.07 -3.38 -7.18
N PHE A 69 0.71 -3.23 -5.91
CA PHE A 69 0.48 -1.96 -5.25
C PHE A 69 1.80 -1.44 -4.67
N GLU A 70 1.92 -0.14 -4.49
CA GLU A 70 3.08 0.49 -3.87
C GLU A 70 2.67 1.11 -2.53
N LEU A 71 3.26 0.63 -1.44
CA LEU A 71 3.19 1.29 -0.15
C LEU A 71 4.46 2.09 0.06
N LYS A 72 4.34 3.41 0.23
CA LYS A 72 5.44 4.34 0.43
C LYS A 72 5.34 4.93 1.82
N GLY A 73 6.41 4.85 2.59
CA GLY A 73 6.57 5.56 3.84
C GLY A 73 7.48 6.76 3.66
N HIS A 74 6.99 7.93 4.04
CA HIS A 74 7.70 9.19 3.94
C HIS A 74 8.55 9.44 5.20
N THR A 75 9.60 10.24 5.06
CA THR A 75 10.49 10.64 6.17
C THR A 75 9.78 11.38 7.29
N ASP A 76 8.67 12.05 6.99
CA ASP A 76 7.79 12.73 7.95
C ASP A 76 6.81 11.77 8.68
N GLY A 77 6.86 10.46 8.38
CA GLY A 77 6.00 9.44 9.00
C GLY A 77 4.65 9.22 8.31
N ARG A 78 4.32 10.02 7.29
CA ARG A 78 3.13 9.81 6.45
C ARG A 78 3.29 8.54 5.62
N LEU A 79 2.17 7.86 5.38
CA LEU A 79 2.11 6.67 4.52
C LEU A 79 1.15 6.89 3.35
N THR A 80 1.57 6.45 2.17
CA THR A 80 0.78 6.54 0.95
C THR A 80 0.72 5.18 0.28
N LEU A 81 -0.49 4.71 0.01
CA LEU A 81 -0.77 3.51 -0.77
C LEU A 81 -1.15 3.93 -2.19
N SER A 82 -0.42 3.47 -3.19
CA SER A 82 -0.67 3.78 -4.60
C SER A 82 -0.88 2.52 -5.43
N ASP A 83 -1.75 2.62 -6.43
CA ASP A 83 -1.96 1.61 -7.44
C ASP A 83 -1.48 2.13 -8.82
N PRO A 84 -0.28 1.74 -9.27
CA PRO A 84 0.26 2.18 -10.56
C PRO A 84 -0.58 1.71 -11.76
N ALA A 85 -1.40 0.66 -11.59
CA ALA A 85 -2.23 0.14 -12.68
C ALA A 85 -3.47 1.01 -12.95
N THR A 86 -4.00 1.67 -11.91
CA THR A 86 -5.18 2.55 -12.02
C THR A 86 -4.83 4.03 -11.90
N GLY A 87 -3.64 4.35 -11.39
CA GLY A 87 -3.20 5.71 -11.04
C GLY A 87 -3.79 6.21 -9.72
N ILE A 88 -4.50 5.37 -8.96
CA ILE A 88 -5.09 5.77 -7.68
C ILE A 88 -3.99 5.91 -6.62
N ARG A 89 -4.08 6.98 -5.84
CA ARG A 89 -3.25 7.24 -4.67
C ARG A 89 -4.15 7.48 -3.47
N ILE A 90 -3.80 6.86 -2.35
CA ILE A 90 -4.53 6.95 -1.07
C ILE A 90 -3.53 7.32 0.01
N ASP A 91 -3.68 8.51 0.59
CA ASP A 91 -2.90 8.95 1.74
C ASP A 91 -3.53 8.41 3.02
N LEU A 92 -2.84 7.48 3.67
CA LEU A 92 -3.36 6.69 4.79
C LEU A 92 -3.55 7.51 6.07
N GLU A 93 -2.88 8.66 6.17
CA GLU A 93 -3.03 9.60 7.28
C GLU A 93 -4.48 10.12 7.44
N SER A 94 -5.22 10.25 6.34
CA SER A 94 -6.58 10.80 6.33
C SER A 94 -7.58 9.91 7.06
N PHE A 95 -7.19 8.67 7.35
CA PHE A 95 -8.00 7.67 8.01
C PHE A 95 -7.65 7.49 9.50
N GLY A 96 -6.70 8.28 10.02
CA GLY A 96 -6.33 8.31 11.42
C GLY A 96 -5.22 7.32 11.81
N PRO A 97 -4.61 7.52 12.99
CA PRO A 97 -3.38 6.84 13.39
C PRO A 97 -3.55 5.33 13.52
N THR A 98 -4.71 4.85 13.97
CA THR A 98 -4.99 3.40 14.11
C THR A 98 -4.93 2.67 12.77
N ASN A 99 -5.58 3.22 11.75
CA ASN A 99 -5.62 2.63 10.42
C ASN A 99 -4.25 2.70 9.73
N MET A 100 -3.57 3.84 9.86
CA MET A 100 -2.21 4.01 9.36
C MET A 100 -1.25 3.01 10.00
N SER A 101 -1.38 2.74 11.30
CA SER A 101 -0.50 1.82 12.04
C SER A 101 -0.57 0.37 11.54
N SER A 102 -1.71 -0.06 10.99
CA SER A 102 -1.84 -1.39 10.34
C SER A 102 -0.95 -1.54 9.10
N PHE A 103 -0.67 -0.44 8.39
CA PHE A 103 0.24 -0.42 7.25
C PHE A 103 1.67 -0.09 7.67
N ALA A 104 1.87 0.75 8.69
CA ALA A 104 3.19 1.11 9.22
C ALA A 104 3.99 -0.13 9.66
N GLN A 105 3.30 -1.13 10.23
CA GLN A 105 3.92 -2.40 10.61
C GLN A 105 4.59 -3.13 9.44
N LEU A 106 4.17 -2.89 8.19
CA LEU A 106 4.80 -3.48 7.01
C LEU A 106 6.18 -2.89 6.70
N GLN A 107 6.56 -1.76 7.30
CA GLN A 107 7.87 -1.13 7.13
C GLN A 107 9.02 -2.09 7.42
N MET A 108 8.86 -3.00 8.39
CA MET A 108 9.90 -3.99 8.73
C MET A 108 10.22 -4.97 7.60
N HIS A 109 9.33 -5.09 6.61
CA HIS A 109 9.52 -5.89 5.40
C HIS A 109 9.97 -5.05 4.20
N ALA A 110 9.95 -3.71 4.34
CA ALA A 110 10.40 -2.81 3.29
C ALA A 110 11.92 -2.85 3.17
N LYS A 111 12.40 -2.80 1.93
CA LYS A 111 13.80 -2.46 1.68
C LYS A 111 13.93 -0.95 1.87
N PRO A 112 14.98 -0.46 2.56
CA PRO A 112 15.22 0.97 2.63
C PRO A 112 15.32 1.51 1.21
N SER A 113 14.48 2.49 0.88
CA SER A 113 14.49 3.10 -0.44
C SER A 113 15.81 3.85 -0.58
N GLN A 114 16.67 3.41 -1.50
CA GLN A 114 17.97 4.03 -1.78
C GLN A 114 17.86 5.43 -2.41
N ASN A 115 16.70 6.10 -2.32
CA ASN A 115 16.43 7.42 -2.90
C ASN A 115 16.55 8.58 -1.89
N ALA A 116 17.19 8.37 -0.73
CA ALA A 116 17.45 9.42 0.25
C ALA A 116 18.69 10.29 -0.09
N THR A 117 19.03 10.49 -1.37
CA THR A 117 20.11 11.38 -1.78
C THR A 117 19.77 12.09 -3.08
N GLN A 118 19.28 13.31 -2.93
CA GLN A 118 19.34 14.49 -3.80
C GLN A 118 18.40 15.47 -3.10
N GLU A 119 18.87 16.46 -2.35
CA GLU A 119 19.81 17.52 -2.73
C GLU A 119 20.72 17.97 -1.57
#